data_AF-A0A1X6NGP4-F1
#
_entry.id   AF-A0A1X6NGP4-F1
#
_cell.length_a   1.000
_cell.length_b   1.000
_cell.length_c   1.000
_cell.angle_alpha   90.00
_cell.angle_beta   90.00
_cell.angle_gamma   90.00
#
_symmetry.space_group_name_H-M   'P 1'
#
loop_
_entity.id
_entity.type
_entity.pdbx_description
1 polymer ?
#
loop_
_entity_poly.entity_id
_entity_poly.type
_entity_poly.pdbx_seq_one_letter_code
_entity_poly.pdbx_strand_id
1 'polypeptide(L)'
;MDVVWDSLITPGPLMHTFPPDSWTTETRVTRAEGEFIVASFVRPLVPDDFARFLLYAPRVKSLGGHGRNVCLGQSSKLRLAEAALHILEVAKPPGPPLPNLHSLEYDGLFLDIGGIAVPAMRIFFGPRLMSVKLWAHAKRHEDASIQMLKELAEKSPQIEQASFMFFADCPRVSAVLPDVIGKLHYLTTFETHLVVPHDALLLLAALPNLRKMGVVLRKSDELVKVLEAYCSNTVHGSPFCALEEVELYARRLPTITAFLPYISSHKLTHMRAFPDRAPLVPYAKDFFHSLTTHHMRETLHSLALEAWISIEDLEPYLLTRETLEPLLQLNLTVLHSDGCPIDVDNDMLAAMAQAWPNLERIDLESFRGSSISPPKATLLGLIPLLQHCPRLKTVGVVMDAEHLTAEVLLAVPPSDLAEDSRVKYLKVGNSKISDPTFVATFLSSLLPNLEDIRTAWPDRRYHEDVKEEDMEQWHRWTQCLFMARELVKIRKQERRWYLTTKTIAEH
;
A
#
# COMPACT_ATOMS: atom_id res chain seq x y z
N MET A 1 -2.81 18.85 -29.21
CA MET A 1 -1.84 17.75 -29.43
C MET A 1 -0.78 17.67 -28.32
N ASP A 2 -0.58 18.71 -27.50
CA ASP A 2 0.51 18.73 -26.49
C ASP A 2 0.30 17.81 -25.29
N VAL A 3 -0.95 17.46 -24.96
CA VAL A 3 -1.27 16.60 -23.81
C VAL A 3 -0.77 15.15 -23.99
N VAL A 4 -0.63 14.66 -25.22
CA VAL A 4 -0.26 13.25 -25.49
C VAL A 4 1.21 12.95 -25.15
N TRP A 5 2.09 13.95 -25.18
CA TRP A 5 3.52 13.78 -24.94
C TRP A 5 3.97 14.24 -23.55
N ASP A 6 3.06 14.81 -22.74
CA ASP A 6 3.41 15.28 -21.40
C ASP A 6 3.76 14.12 -20.46
N SER A 7 3.01 13.02 -20.56
CA SER A 7 3.17 11.83 -19.72
C SER A 7 3.17 10.57 -20.58
N LEU A 8 4.23 9.76 -20.47
CA LEU A 8 4.37 8.49 -21.17
C LEU A 8 4.39 7.33 -20.18
N ILE A 9 3.66 6.25 -20.46
CA ILE A 9 3.62 5.07 -19.59
C ILE A 9 4.92 4.26 -19.69
N THR A 10 5.48 4.17 -20.89
CA THR A 10 6.74 3.50 -21.20
C THR A 10 7.56 4.41 -22.11
N PRO A 11 8.87 4.18 -22.29
CA PRO A 11 9.65 4.94 -23.26
C PRO A 11 9.39 4.50 -24.71
N GLY A 12 8.64 3.41 -24.93
CA GLY A 12 8.35 2.84 -26.25
C GLY A 12 7.77 3.82 -27.27
N PRO A 13 6.77 4.66 -26.93
CA PRO A 13 6.23 5.66 -27.86
C PRO A 13 7.26 6.62 -28.45
N LEU A 14 8.41 6.85 -27.79
CA LEU A 14 9.50 7.66 -28.33
C LEU A 14 10.04 7.09 -29.65
N MET A 15 9.90 5.78 -29.90
CA MET A 15 10.32 5.14 -31.16
C MET A 15 9.61 5.72 -32.38
N HIS A 16 8.35 6.15 -32.23
CA HIS A 16 7.60 6.78 -33.32
C HIS A 16 8.15 8.16 -33.73
N THR A 17 9.11 8.70 -32.98
CA THR A 17 9.81 9.94 -33.33
C THR A 17 11.09 9.71 -34.13
N PHE A 18 11.53 8.46 -34.28
CA PHE A 18 12.66 8.09 -35.13
C PHE A 18 12.19 7.66 -36.54
N PRO A 19 13.08 7.68 -37.55
CA PRO A 19 12.75 7.25 -38.90
C PRO A 19 12.22 5.80 -38.94
N PRO A 20 11.19 5.48 -39.75
CA PRO A 20 10.61 4.14 -39.79
C PRO A 20 11.57 3.02 -40.20
N ASP A 21 12.65 3.35 -40.92
CA ASP A 21 13.71 2.42 -41.31
C ASP A 21 14.73 2.15 -40.20
N SER A 22 14.71 2.93 -39.10
CA SER A 22 15.72 2.84 -38.05
C SER A 22 15.39 1.82 -36.97
N TRP A 23 14.15 1.34 -36.89
CA TRP A 23 13.68 0.43 -35.84
C TRP A 23 12.66 -0.59 -36.32
N THR A 24 12.50 -1.65 -35.53
CA THR A 24 11.54 -2.73 -35.75
C THR A 24 10.86 -3.11 -34.45
N THR A 25 9.78 -3.87 -34.55
CA THR A 25 9.01 -4.39 -33.41
C THR A 25 8.95 -5.91 -33.42
N GLU A 26 9.06 -6.50 -32.25
CA GLU A 26 8.81 -7.91 -32.01
C GLU A 26 7.67 -8.05 -31.01
N THR A 27 6.67 -8.87 -31.32
CA THR A 27 5.61 -9.24 -30.37
C THR A 27 6.13 -10.34 -29.46
N ARG A 28 6.00 -10.14 -28.15
CA ARG A 28 6.34 -11.12 -27.12
C ARG A 28 5.11 -11.44 -26.28
N VAL A 29 5.05 -12.68 -25.80
CA VAL A 29 3.97 -13.15 -24.94
C VAL A 29 4.57 -13.76 -23.68
N THR A 30 4.12 -13.30 -22.52
CA THR A 30 4.49 -13.90 -21.23
C THR A 30 3.24 -14.37 -20.49
N ARG A 31 3.41 -15.38 -19.63
CA ARG A 31 2.32 -15.86 -18.77
C ARG A 31 1.83 -14.79 -17.78
N ALA A 32 2.71 -13.87 -17.38
CA ALA A 32 2.42 -12.87 -16.35
C ALA A 32 1.67 -11.64 -16.89
N GLU A 33 1.95 -11.21 -18.13
CA GLU A 33 1.44 -9.94 -18.66
C GLU A 33 0.68 -10.09 -19.99
N GLY A 34 0.66 -11.29 -20.58
CA GLY A 34 0.08 -11.54 -21.89
C GLY A 34 0.97 -11.00 -23.02
N GLU A 35 0.34 -10.53 -24.10
CA GLU A 35 1.01 -10.04 -25.30
C GLU A 35 1.44 -8.56 -25.17
N PHE A 36 2.72 -8.28 -25.42
CA PHE A 36 3.32 -6.94 -25.50
C PHE A 36 4.28 -6.82 -26.68
N ILE A 37 4.66 -5.59 -27.03
CA ILE A 37 5.50 -5.28 -28.19
C ILE A 37 6.83 -4.70 -27.71
N VAL A 38 7.94 -5.23 -28.21
CA VAL A 38 9.29 -4.72 -27.93
C VAL A 38 9.86 -4.08 -29.18
N ALA A 39 10.30 -2.83 -29.07
CA ALA A 39 10.95 -2.09 -30.14
C ALA A 39 12.47 -2.08 -29.98
N SER A 40 13.17 -2.30 -31.09
CA SER A 40 14.64 -2.34 -31.18
C SER A 40 15.11 -1.54 -32.38
N PHE A 41 16.29 -0.90 -32.29
CA PHE A 41 16.92 -0.29 -33.46
C PHE A 41 17.54 -1.36 -34.35
N VAL A 42 17.38 -1.24 -35.68
CA VAL A 42 17.93 -2.16 -36.68
C VAL A 42 19.23 -1.68 -37.31
N ARG A 43 19.60 -0.41 -37.04
CA ARG A 43 20.86 0.21 -37.46
C ARG A 43 21.34 1.23 -36.43
N PRO A 44 22.63 1.60 -36.42
CA PRO A 44 23.12 2.75 -35.65
C PRO A 44 22.36 4.03 -36.00
N LEU A 45 22.12 4.86 -35.00
CA LEU A 45 21.48 6.17 -35.16
C LEU A 45 22.51 7.22 -35.57
N VAL A 46 22.14 8.07 -36.51
CA VAL A 46 22.90 9.27 -36.92
C VAL A 46 22.23 10.54 -36.37
N PRO A 47 22.95 11.67 -36.25
CA PRO A 47 22.39 12.90 -35.67
C PRO A 47 21.04 13.35 -36.27
N ASP A 48 20.86 13.19 -37.58
CA ASP A 48 19.63 13.57 -38.28
C ASP A 48 18.41 12.72 -37.86
N ASP A 49 18.61 11.48 -37.41
CA ASP A 49 17.53 10.62 -36.92
C ASP A 49 16.85 11.22 -35.67
N PHE A 50 17.56 12.09 -34.93
CA PHE A 50 17.05 12.73 -33.71
C PHE A 50 16.23 13.99 -33.98
N ALA A 51 16.12 14.48 -35.22
CA ALA A 51 15.47 15.76 -35.52
C ALA A 51 14.04 15.85 -34.97
N ARG A 52 13.25 14.79 -35.17
CA ARG A 52 11.89 14.73 -34.64
C ARG A 52 11.89 14.36 -33.15
N PHE A 53 12.77 13.47 -32.69
CA PHE A 53 12.90 13.15 -31.26
C PHE A 53 13.10 14.42 -30.42
N LEU A 54 14.01 15.30 -30.81
CA LEU A 54 14.35 16.53 -30.09
C LEU A 54 13.20 17.55 -30.05
N LEU A 55 12.24 17.48 -30.99
CA LEU A 55 11.04 18.30 -30.98
C LEU A 55 10.03 17.86 -29.90
N TYR A 56 9.99 16.56 -29.60
CA TYR A 56 9.01 15.96 -28.66
C TYR A 56 9.61 15.68 -27.29
N ALA A 57 10.89 15.36 -27.18
CA ALA A 57 11.56 15.02 -25.94
C ALA A 57 11.40 16.07 -24.81
N PRO A 58 11.50 17.39 -25.08
CA PRO A 58 11.26 18.40 -24.05
C PRO A 58 9.80 18.49 -23.57
N ARG A 59 8.86 17.84 -24.25
CA ARG A 59 7.45 17.82 -23.86
C ARG A 59 7.19 16.78 -22.77
N VAL A 60 8.00 15.72 -22.70
CA VAL A 60 7.86 14.64 -21.73
C VAL A 60 8.31 15.11 -20.36
N LYS A 61 7.37 15.15 -19.42
CA LYS A 61 7.59 15.51 -18.02
C LYS A 61 7.47 14.31 -17.08
N SER A 62 6.73 13.28 -17.46
CA SER A 62 6.56 12.07 -16.65
C SER A 62 6.77 10.83 -17.50
N LEU A 63 7.52 9.86 -16.97
CA LEU A 63 7.72 8.55 -17.56
C LEU A 63 7.33 7.48 -16.52
N GLY A 64 6.37 6.61 -16.84
CA GLY A 64 5.82 5.60 -15.93
C GLY A 64 4.39 5.90 -15.46
N GLY A 65 4.04 5.46 -14.24
CA GLY A 65 2.76 5.79 -13.59
C GLY A 65 1.74 4.66 -13.52
N HIS A 66 2.18 3.43 -13.24
CA HIS A 66 1.25 2.32 -13.00
C HIS A 66 0.58 2.50 -11.63
N GLY A 67 -0.56 3.17 -11.61
CA GLY A 67 -1.60 2.85 -10.63
C GLY A 67 -2.08 1.42 -10.91
N ARG A 68 -2.13 0.55 -9.90
CA ARG A 68 -2.49 -0.89 -9.98
C ARG A 68 -3.84 -1.23 -10.68
N ASN A 69 -4.57 -0.29 -11.27
CA ASN A 69 -5.95 -0.45 -11.75
C ASN A 69 -6.27 0.30 -13.07
N VAL A 70 -5.52 0.12 -14.16
CA VAL A 70 -5.99 0.60 -15.49
C VAL A 70 -5.85 -0.48 -16.56
N CYS A 71 -6.98 -0.85 -17.16
CA CYS A 71 -7.04 -1.64 -18.39
C CYS A 71 -6.32 -0.90 -19.52
N LEU A 72 -5.26 -1.50 -20.05
CA LEU A 72 -4.31 -0.87 -20.95
C LEU A 72 -4.76 -0.92 -22.43
N GLY A 73 -4.68 0.21 -23.13
CA GLY A 73 -4.71 0.28 -24.60
C GLY A 73 -3.39 -0.22 -25.24
N GLN A 74 -3.23 -0.11 -26.56
CA GLN A 74 -2.03 -0.63 -27.25
C GLN A 74 -0.73 0.14 -26.92
N SER A 75 -0.79 1.44 -26.61
CA SER A 75 0.42 2.27 -26.42
C SER A 75 1.22 1.95 -25.16
N SER A 76 0.59 1.40 -24.12
CA SER A 76 1.25 0.92 -22.90
C SER A 76 1.87 -0.47 -23.05
N LYS A 77 1.59 -1.16 -24.16
CA LYS A 77 2.21 -2.45 -24.50
C LYS A 77 3.53 -2.30 -25.26
N LEU A 78 3.83 -1.13 -25.81
CA LEU A 78 5.08 -0.88 -26.53
C LEU A 78 6.22 -0.57 -25.56
N ARG A 79 7.28 -1.37 -25.57
CA ARG A 79 8.46 -1.25 -24.71
C ARG A 79 9.71 -1.06 -25.56
N LEU A 80 10.77 -0.51 -24.97
CA LEU A 80 12.09 -0.51 -25.59
C LEU A 80 12.85 -1.78 -25.21
N ALA A 81 13.65 -2.33 -26.12
CA ALA A 81 14.67 -3.30 -25.74
C ALA A 81 15.83 -2.61 -24.99
N GLU A 82 16.47 -3.33 -24.09
CA GLU A 82 17.65 -2.85 -23.35
C GLU A 82 18.78 -2.38 -24.28
N ALA A 83 19.05 -3.15 -25.35
CA ALA A 83 20.00 -2.76 -26.38
C ALA A 83 19.62 -1.45 -27.07
N ALA A 84 18.32 -1.15 -27.21
CA ALA A 84 17.87 0.11 -27.78
C ALA A 84 18.17 1.30 -26.86
N LEU A 85 18.08 1.12 -25.54
CA LEU A 85 18.49 2.14 -24.57
C LEU A 85 19.99 2.39 -24.59
N HIS A 86 20.80 1.34 -24.76
CA HIS A 86 22.24 1.51 -24.95
C HIS A 86 22.54 2.30 -26.22
N ILE A 87 21.88 2.00 -27.33
CA ILE A 87 22.04 2.76 -28.59
C ILE A 87 21.65 4.23 -28.38
N LEU A 88 20.55 4.49 -27.66
CA LEU A 88 20.16 5.85 -27.30
C LEU A 88 21.20 6.53 -26.41
N GLU A 89 21.75 5.84 -25.41
CA GLU A 89 22.77 6.39 -24.51
C GLU A 89 24.02 6.86 -25.27
N VAL A 90 24.44 6.08 -26.27
CA VAL A 90 25.64 6.35 -27.08
C VAL A 90 25.38 7.42 -28.14
N ALA A 91 24.24 7.38 -28.81
CA ALA A 91 23.96 8.22 -29.97
C ALA A 91 23.25 9.55 -29.63
N LYS A 92 22.70 9.70 -28.42
CA LYS A 92 21.98 10.92 -28.04
C LYS A 92 22.88 12.16 -28.07
N PRO A 93 22.30 13.33 -28.34
CA PRO A 93 22.98 14.60 -28.11
C PRO A 93 23.42 14.80 -26.63
N PRO A 94 24.34 15.74 -26.36
CA PRO A 94 24.78 16.05 -25.00
C PRO A 94 23.60 16.38 -24.08
N GLY A 95 23.62 15.81 -22.86
CA GLY A 95 22.56 15.97 -21.86
C GLY A 95 21.60 14.77 -21.77
N PRO A 96 20.59 14.84 -20.88
CA PRO A 96 19.58 13.80 -20.75
C PRO A 96 18.68 13.76 -22.00
N PRO A 97 18.25 12.57 -22.46
CA PRO A 97 17.39 12.42 -23.62
C PRO A 97 16.02 13.08 -23.43
N LEU A 98 15.54 13.18 -22.19
CA LEU A 98 14.29 13.86 -21.82
C LEU A 98 14.63 15.05 -20.88
N PRO A 99 14.92 16.25 -21.43
CA PRO A 99 15.50 17.34 -20.65
C PRO A 99 14.55 17.98 -19.63
N ASN A 100 13.24 17.75 -19.76
CA ASN A 100 12.19 18.28 -18.89
C ASN A 100 11.51 17.20 -18.06
N LEU A 101 12.15 16.04 -17.89
CA LEU A 101 11.60 14.96 -17.07
C LEU A 101 11.63 15.35 -15.59
N HIS A 102 10.45 15.34 -14.96
CA HIS A 102 10.24 15.64 -13.54
C HIS A 102 9.94 14.38 -12.73
N SER A 103 9.32 13.37 -13.35
CA SER A 103 8.93 12.12 -12.68
C SER A 103 9.37 10.90 -13.49
N LEU A 104 10.02 9.95 -12.82
CA LEU A 104 10.44 8.67 -13.36
C LEU A 104 9.94 7.54 -12.47
N GLU A 105 9.05 6.71 -13.00
CA GLU A 105 8.52 5.53 -12.34
C GLU A 105 8.77 4.30 -13.22
N TYR A 106 9.48 3.30 -12.69
CA TYR A 106 9.80 2.09 -13.47
C TYR A 106 9.70 0.83 -12.62
N ASP A 107 8.74 -0.04 -12.98
CA ASP A 107 8.49 -1.31 -12.29
C ASP A 107 9.19 -2.48 -12.99
N GLY A 108 10.42 -2.78 -12.57
CA GLY A 108 11.19 -3.91 -13.08
C GLY A 108 10.61 -5.28 -12.69
N LEU A 109 9.69 -5.41 -11.72
CA LEU A 109 9.18 -6.73 -11.33
C LEU A 109 8.32 -7.37 -12.40
N PHE A 110 7.45 -6.59 -13.03
CA PHE A 110 6.60 -7.05 -14.12
C PHE A 110 7.30 -6.86 -15.47
N LEU A 111 8.11 -5.79 -15.62
CA LEU A 111 8.76 -5.43 -16.88
C LEU A 111 10.08 -6.20 -17.16
N ASP A 112 10.76 -6.79 -16.15
CA ASP A 112 11.98 -7.59 -16.35
C ASP A 112 11.71 -8.91 -17.09
N ILE A 113 10.45 -9.32 -17.26
CA ILE A 113 10.08 -10.50 -18.08
C ILE A 113 10.19 -10.19 -19.58
N GLY A 114 10.67 -8.99 -19.98
CA GLY A 114 10.67 -8.57 -21.39
C GLY A 114 11.80 -7.65 -21.88
N GLY A 115 12.67 -7.12 -21.02
CA GLY A 115 14.00 -6.65 -21.47
C GLY A 115 14.37 -5.19 -21.27
N ILE A 116 14.18 -4.61 -20.07
CA ILE A 116 15.05 -3.50 -19.64
C ILE A 116 15.39 -3.66 -18.15
N ALA A 117 16.66 -3.91 -17.85
CA ALA A 117 17.15 -3.87 -16.48
C ALA A 117 17.01 -2.46 -15.88
N VAL A 118 16.51 -2.37 -14.64
CA VAL A 118 16.32 -1.08 -13.93
C VAL A 118 17.53 -0.14 -13.97
N PRO A 119 18.79 -0.61 -13.85
CA PRO A 119 19.96 0.26 -13.99
C PRO A 119 20.05 1.03 -15.32
N ALA A 120 19.46 0.52 -16.40
CA ALA A 120 19.43 1.21 -17.69
C ALA A 120 18.57 2.48 -17.66
N MET A 121 17.67 2.64 -16.68
CA MET A 121 16.89 3.87 -16.50
C MET A 121 17.76 5.09 -16.15
N ARG A 122 19.02 4.90 -15.77
CA ARG A 122 19.98 5.99 -15.49
C ARG A 122 20.15 6.98 -16.65
N ILE A 123 19.86 6.56 -17.88
CA ILE A 123 19.94 7.44 -19.05
C ILE A 123 18.99 8.64 -18.94
N PHE A 124 17.89 8.50 -18.20
CA PHE A 124 16.86 9.51 -18.04
C PHE A 124 17.11 10.47 -16.88
N PHE A 125 18.15 10.24 -16.07
CA PHE A 125 18.49 11.14 -14.96
C PHE A 125 18.93 12.50 -15.47
N GLY A 126 18.40 13.55 -14.86
CA GLY A 126 18.62 14.91 -15.30
C GLY A 126 18.28 15.92 -14.20
N PRO A 127 18.73 17.18 -14.36
CA PRO A 127 18.71 18.16 -13.28
C PRO A 127 17.30 18.61 -12.86
N ARG A 128 16.26 18.34 -13.67
CA ARG A 128 14.86 18.69 -13.38
C ARG A 128 14.07 17.54 -12.75
N LEU A 129 14.70 16.39 -12.53
CA LEU A 129 14.05 15.22 -11.97
C LEU A 129 13.78 15.43 -10.47
N MET A 130 12.51 15.38 -10.09
CA MET A 130 12.03 15.66 -8.73
C MET A 130 11.49 14.40 -8.04
N SER A 131 10.97 13.43 -8.80
CA SER A 131 10.39 12.20 -8.28
C SER A 131 10.96 10.97 -9.00
N VAL A 132 11.42 9.99 -8.23
CA VAL A 132 11.94 8.72 -8.73
C VAL A 132 11.37 7.56 -7.93
N LYS A 133 10.80 6.57 -8.63
CA LYS A 133 10.32 5.32 -8.05
C LYS A 133 10.79 4.15 -8.89
N LEU A 134 11.60 3.28 -8.29
CA LEU A 134 12.24 2.16 -8.98
C LEU A 134 11.94 0.86 -8.22
N TRP A 135 11.34 -0.11 -8.88
CA TRP A 135 11.18 -1.48 -8.37
C TRP A 135 12.11 -2.41 -9.13
N ALA A 136 12.97 -3.16 -8.45
CA ALA A 136 13.97 -4.00 -9.11
C ALA A 136 14.33 -5.27 -8.34
N HIS A 137 14.73 -6.31 -9.06
CA HIS A 137 15.46 -7.45 -8.50
C HIS A 137 16.98 -7.15 -8.44
N ALA A 138 17.43 -6.37 -7.45
CA ALA A 138 18.82 -5.88 -7.38
C ALA A 138 19.89 -6.98 -7.40
N LYS A 139 19.61 -8.20 -6.91
CA LYS A 139 20.58 -9.31 -6.89
C LYS A 139 21.17 -9.67 -8.26
N ARG A 140 20.45 -9.41 -9.36
CA ARG A 140 20.93 -9.74 -10.71
C ARG A 140 21.90 -8.69 -11.27
N HIS A 141 21.85 -7.46 -10.76
CA HIS A 141 22.55 -6.29 -11.32
C HIS A 141 23.07 -5.36 -10.22
N GLU A 142 23.73 -5.91 -9.20
CA GLU A 142 24.10 -5.16 -7.98
C GLU A 142 25.05 -3.99 -8.28
N ASP A 143 26.13 -4.23 -9.04
CA ASP A 143 27.12 -3.19 -9.40
C ASP A 143 26.49 -2.07 -10.25
N ALA A 144 25.64 -2.44 -11.20
CA ALA A 144 24.92 -1.48 -12.04
C ALA A 144 23.90 -0.68 -11.23
N SER A 145 23.26 -1.30 -10.22
CA SER A 145 22.34 -0.62 -9.30
C SER A 145 23.08 0.38 -8.41
N ILE A 146 24.26 0.02 -7.90
CA ILE A 146 25.13 0.93 -7.15
C ILE A 146 25.51 2.15 -7.99
N GLN A 147 25.97 1.91 -9.22
CA GLN A 147 26.35 2.98 -10.13
C GLN A 147 25.16 3.88 -10.48
N MET A 148 23.99 3.30 -10.74
CA MET A 148 22.75 4.04 -10.96
C MET A 148 22.42 4.97 -9.79
N LEU A 149 22.43 4.49 -8.54
CA LEU A 149 22.10 5.31 -7.38
C LEU A 149 23.09 6.48 -7.19
N LYS A 150 24.38 6.25 -7.45
CA LYS A 150 25.41 7.31 -7.41
C LYS A 150 25.16 8.37 -8.48
N GLU A 151 24.91 7.94 -9.72
CA GLU A 151 24.60 8.86 -10.83
C GLU A 151 23.30 9.62 -10.60
N LEU A 152 22.30 9.01 -9.97
CA LEU A 152 21.04 9.66 -9.62
C LEU A 152 21.30 10.88 -8.74
N ALA A 153 22.05 10.67 -7.65
CA ALA A 153 22.38 11.73 -6.70
C ALA A 153 23.25 12.84 -7.32
N GLU A 154 24.09 12.51 -8.30
CA GLU A 154 24.95 13.48 -8.99
C GLU A 154 24.21 14.28 -10.06
N LYS A 155 23.37 13.61 -10.87
CA LYS A 155 22.67 14.24 -12.00
C LYS A 155 21.37 14.93 -11.58
N SER A 156 20.79 14.52 -10.45
CA SER A 156 19.45 14.93 -10.01
C SER A 156 19.42 15.32 -8.51
N PRO A 157 20.21 16.31 -8.07
CA PRO A 157 20.28 16.69 -6.65
C PRO A 157 19.00 17.35 -6.11
N GLN A 158 18.06 17.74 -6.98
CA GLN A 158 16.79 18.37 -6.64
C GLN A 158 15.65 17.37 -6.36
N ILE A 159 15.96 16.08 -6.21
CA ILE A 159 14.93 15.08 -5.90
C ILE A 159 14.26 15.36 -4.56
N GLU A 160 12.94 15.42 -4.60
CA GLU A 160 12.05 15.55 -3.45
C GLU A 160 11.48 14.19 -3.04
N GLN A 161 11.25 13.28 -3.99
CA GLN A 161 10.65 11.98 -3.74
C GLN A 161 11.53 10.86 -4.30
N ALA A 162 12.03 9.99 -3.43
CA ALA A 162 12.82 8.83 -3.81
C ALA A 162 12.22 7.54 -3.22
N SER A 163 11.91 6.57 -4.07
CA SER A 163 11.41 5.26 -3.68
C SER A 163 12.22 4.15 -4.36
N PHE A 164 12.85 3.29 -3.57
CA PHE A 164 13.76 2.23 -4.00
C PHE A 164 13.31 0.85 -3.50
N MET A 165 12.50 0.19 -4.30
CA MET A 165 11.84 -1.07 -3.93
C MET A 165 12.64 -2.24 -4.50
N PHE A 166 13.76 -2.52 -3.83
CA PHE A 166 14.64 -3.62 -4.20
C PHE A 166 14.22 -4.92 -3.52
N PHE A 167 13.89 -5.93 -4.32
CA PHE A 167 13.44 -7.22 -3.83
C PHE A 167 14.66 -8.12 -3.60
N ALA A 168 14.84 -8.50 -2.33
CA ALA A 168 15.95 -9.23 -1.72
C ALA A 168 17.04 -8.36 -1.08
N ASP A 169 17.64 -8.90 -0.01
CA ASP A 169 18.73 -8.26 0.72
C ASP A 169 19.96 -8.08 -0.18
N CYS A 170 20.38 -6.82 -0.33
CA CYS A 170 21.48 -6.37 -1.19
C CYS A 170 22.39 -5.43 -0.37
N PRO A 171 23.28 -5.98 0.48
CA PRO A 171 24.06 -5.20 1.42
C PRO A 171 25.03 -4.21 0.76
N ARG A 172 25.53 -4.50 -0.46
CA ARG A 172 26.44 -3.57 -1.16
C ARG A 172 25.68 -2.36 -1.72
N VAL A 173 24.42 -2.54 -2.13
CA VAL A 173 23.54 -1.44 -2.54
C VAL A 173 23.12 -0.61 -1.32
N SER A 174 22.80 -1.25 -0.20
CA SER A 174 22.52 -0.59 1.09
C SER A 174 23.70 0.29 1.54
N ALA A 175 24.94 -0.19 1.38
CA ALA A 175 26.14 0.50 1.83
C ALA A 175 26.39 1.85 1.14
N VAL A 176 25.81 2.11 -0.03
CA VAL A 176 25.98 3.41 -0.74
C VAL A 176 24.90 4.43 -0.41
N LEU A 177 23.87 4.05 0.37
CA LEU A 177 22.79 4.97 0.75
C LEU A 177 23.27 6.23 1.49
N PRO A 178 24.27 6.18 2.40
CA PRO A 178 24.76 7.39 3.05
C PRO A 178 25.29 8.43 2.04
N ASP A 179 26.09 7.99 1.07
CA ASP A 179 26.65 8.88 0.04
C ASP A 179 25.56 9.48 -0.88
N VAL A 180 24.52 8.69 -1.17
CA VAL A 180 23.39 9.09 -2.01
C VAL A 180 22.52 10.10 -1.28
N ILE A 181 22.04 9.76 -0.07
CA ILE A 181 21.17 10.62 0.75
C ILE A 181 21.89 11.91 1.12
N GLY A 182 23.20 11.84 1.38
CA GLY A 182 24.04 12.99 1.68
C GLY A 182 24.10 14.05 0.58
N LYS A 183 23.65 13.75 -0.65
CA LYS A 183 23.54 14.70 -1.77
C LYS A 183 22.10 15.14 -2.05
N LEU A 184 21.10 14.49 -1.46
CA LEU A 184 19.67 14.70 -1.74
C LEU A 184 18.99 15.50 -0.62
N HIS A 185 19.36 16.78 -0.49
CA HIS A 185 18.93 17.64 0.62
C HIS A 185 17.46 18.10 0.56
N TYR A 186 16.80 17.95 -0.58
CA TYR A 186 15.42 18.41 -0.80
C TYR A 186 14.36 17.32 -0.57
N LEU A 187 14.78 16.15 -0.08
CA LEU A 187 13.89 15.01 0.13
C LEU A 187 12.73 15.35 1.08
N THR A 188 11.52 15.18 0.56
CA THR A 188 10.26 15.19 1.29
C THR A 188 9.72 13.78 1.50
N THR A 189 10.08 12.84 0.62
CA THR A 189 9.67 11.44 0.68
C THR A 189 10.86 10.53 0.40
N PHE A 190 11.13 9.60 1.31
CA PHE A 190 12.14 8.57 1.12
C PHE A 190 11.57 7.20 1.49
N GLU A 191 11.58 6.25 0.56
CA GLU A 191 11.09 4.89 0.78
C GLU A 191 12.10 3.88 0.24
N THR A 192 12.38 2.82 1.00
CA THR A 192 13.23 1.73 0.54
C THR A 192 12.94 0.42 1.24
N HIS A 193 13.07 -0.68 0.50
CA HIS A 193 13.10 -2.04 1.04
C HIS A 193 14.51 -2.56 1.32
N LEU A 194 15.54 -1.72 1.12
CA LEU A 194 16.90 -2.01 1.57
C LEU A 194 17.03 -1.75 3.07
N VAL A 195 17.84 -2.56 3.75
CA VAL A 195 18.27 -2.26 5.12
C VAL A 195 19.01 -0.93 5.12
N VAL A 196 18.56 0.05 5.90
CA VAL A 196 19.18 1.38 5.95
C VAL A 196 20.33 1.36 6.97
N PRO A 197 21.58 1.66 6.57
CA PRO A 197 22.69 1.81 7.52
C PRO A 197 22.43 2.95 8.52
N HIS A 198 23.01 2.89 9.71
CA HIS A 198 22.77 3.90 10.75
C HIS A 198 23.18 5.32 10.29
N ASP A 199 24.30 5.46 9.56
CA ASP A 199 24.75 6.77 9.05
C ASP A 199 23.75 7.37 8.05
N ALA A 200 23.17 6.55 7.18
CA ALA A 200 22.10 6.96 6.27
C ALA A 200 20.84 7.38 7.03
N LEU A 201 20.49 6.66 8.10
CA LEU A 201 19.35 6.99 8.94
C LEU A 201 19.55 8.33 9.67
N LEU A 202 20.76 8.63 10.14
CA LEU A 202 21.08 9.92 10.74
C LEU A 202 20.99 11.08 9.74
N LEU A 203 21.40 10.85 8.48
CA LEU A 203 21.22 11.84 7.42
C LEU A 203 19.74 12.11 7.15
N LEU A 204 18.90 11.07 7.11
CA LEU A 204 17.44 11.22 7.00
C LEU A 204 16.84 11.95 8.21
N ALA A 205 17.33 11.66 9.42
CA ALA A 205 16.89 12.31 10.66
C ALA A 205 17.12 13.83 10.64
N ALA A 206 18.19 14.27 9.97
CA ALA A 206 18.57 15.67 9.85
C ALA A 206 17.78 16.44 8.77
N LEU A 207 16.99 15.78 7.92
CA LEU A 207 16.26 16.43 6.83
C LEU A 207 15.03 17.19 7.37
N PRO A 208 14.98 18.53 7.24
CA PRO A 208 13.92 19.33 7.85
C PRO A 208 12.59 19.26 7.09
N ASN A 209 12.60 18.77 5.85
CA ASN A 209 11.43 18.70 4.99
C ASN A 209 10.90 17.28 4.77
N LEU A 210 11.52 16.27 5.40
CA LEU A 210 11.13 14.88 5.25
C LEU A 210 9.77 14.63 5.92
N ARG A 211 8.74 14.40 5.11
CA ARG A 211 7.35 14.19 5.54
C ARG A 211 6.96 12.71 5.51
N LYS A 212 7.46 11.95 4.55
CA LYS A 212 7.17 10.52 4.43
C LYS A 212 8.46 9.71 4.45
N MET A 213 8.53 8.72 5.32
CA MET A 213 9.69 7.82 5.42
C MET A 213 9.26 6.36 5.49
N GLY A 214 9.75 5.54 4.56
CA GLY A 214 9.61 4.08 4.58
C GLY A 214 10.99 3.42 4.61
N VAL A 215 11.35 2.73 5.70
CA VAL A 215 12.72 2.19 5.85
C VAL A 215 12.74 0.82 6.53
N VAL A 216 13.71 -0.01 6.14
CA VAL A 216 14.03 -1.25 6.85
C VAL A 216 15.10 -0.99 7.90
N LEU A 217 14.73 -1.17 9.18
CA LEU A 217 15.58 -0.95 10.34
C LEU A 217 16.51 -2.14 10.59
N ARG A 218 17.77 -1.84 10.91
CA ARG A 218 18.75 -2.82 11.41
C ARG A 218 18.53 -3.08 12.90
N LYS A 219 19.11 -4.17 13.42
CA LYS A 219 18.95 -4.67 14.80
C LYS A 219 19.17 -3.59 15.88
N SER A 220 18.32 -3.63 16.90
CA SER A 220 18.07 -2.62 17.94
C SER A 220 19.26 -2.12 18.78
N ASP A 221 20.22 -2.96 19.16
CA ASP A 221 21.17 -2.61 20.25
C ASP A 221 22.16 -1.48 19.86
N GLU A 222 22.55 -1.45 18.58
CA GLU A 222 23.40 -0.40 18.03
C GLU A 222 22.59 0.82 17.59
N LEU A 223 21.38 0.59 17.07
CA LEU A 223 20.47 1.64 16.61
C LEU A 223 20.16 2.65 17.72
N VAL A 224 19.78 2.15 18.90
CA VAL A 224 19.47 2.97 20.09
C VAL A 224 20.66 3.84 20.48
N LYS A 225 21.86 3.25 20.58
CA LYS A 225 23.08 3.98 20.95
C LYS A 225 23.40 5.12 19.97
N VAL A 226 23.24 4.86 18.67
CA VAL A 226 23.50 5.86 17.63
C VAL A 226 22.50 7.00 17.70
N LEU A 227 21.22 6.72 17.92
CA LEU A 227 20.18 7.74 18.02
C LEU A 227 20.27 8.54 19.33
N GLU A 228 20.61 7.90 20.46
CA GLU A 228 20.88 8.60 21.73
C GLU A 228 22.05 9.57 21.61
N ALA A 229 23.14 9.14 20.97
CA ALA A 229 24.29 9.99 20.71
C ALA A 229 23.94 11.18 19.80
N TYR A 230 23.10 10.96 18.78
CA TYR A 230 22.59 12.04 17.92
C TYR A 230 21.75 13.05 18.70
N CYS A 231 20.80 12.58 19.51
CA CYS A 231 19.90 13.45 20.29
C CYS A 231 20.62 14.23 21.39
N SER A 232 21.69 13.66 21.95
CA SER A 232 22.49 14.32 23.00
C SER A 232 23.36 15.46 22.46
N ASN A 233 23.57 15.54 21.15
CA ASN A 233 24.39 16.56 20.53
C ASN A 233 23.53 17.78 20.14
N THR A 234 23.71 18.89 20.86
CA THR A 234 22.93 20.14 20.71
C THR A 234 23.10 20.83 19.34
N VAL A 235 24.07 20.41 18.54
CA VAL A 235 24.27 20.90 17.16
C VAL A 235 23.22 20.33 16.21
N HIS A 236 22.70 19.13 16.50
CA HIS A 236 21.68 18.51 15.68
C HIS A 236 20.30 19.00 16.14
N GLY A 237 19.46 19.38 15.17
CA GLY A 237 18.05 19.64 15.44
C GLY A 237 17.33 18.38 15.93
N SER A 238 16.08 18.52 16.35
CA SER A 238 15.25 17.38 16.74
C SER A 238 15.11 16.39 15.57
N PRO A 239 15.46 15.11 15.75
CA PRO A 239 15.42 14.13 14.67
C PRO A 239 14.01 13.93 14.13
N PHE A 240 13.88 13.82 12.81
CA PHE A 240 12.62 13.51 12.14
C PHE A 240 11.48 14.48 12.49
N CYS A 241 11.75 15.79 12.53
CA CYS A 241 10.82 16.80 13.04
C CYS A 241 9.61 17.13 12.13
N ALA A 242 9.66 16.72 10.86
CA ALA A 242 8.63 17.02 9.87
C ALA A 242 7.80 15.81 9.41
N LEU A 243 8.04 14.62 9.97
CA LEU A 243 7.36 13.39 9.54
C LEU A 243 5.84 13.46 9.76
N GLU A 244 5.09 13.14 8.72
CA GLU A 244 3.64 13.00 8.69
C GLU A 244 3.24 11.54 8.52
N GLU A 245 4.06 10.76 7.80
CA GLU A 245 3.83 9.35 7.52
C GLU A 245 5.12 8.54 7.72
N VAL A 246 5.02 7.42 8.43
CA VAL A 246 6.15 6.50 8.63
C VAL A 246 5.78 5.04 8.37
N GLU A 247 6.62 4.34 7.63
CA GLU A 247 6.55 2.90 7.40
C GLU A 247 7.85 2.25 7.87
N LEU A 248 7.78 1.45 8.93
CA LEU A 248 8.94 0.86 9.57
C LEU A 248 8.91 -0.64 9.39
N TYR A 249 9.92 -1.18 8.69
CA TYR A 249 10.12 -2.61 8.53
C TYR A 249 11.21 -3.08 9.47
N ALA A 250 11.03 -4.22 10.13
CA ALA A 250 12.07 -4.80 10.97
C ALA A 250 11.88 -6.31 11.12
N ARG A 251 12.96 -7.01 11.47
CA ARG A 251 12.86 -8.44 11.78
C ARG A 251 11.95 -8.74 12.98
N ARG A 252 11.85 -7.81 13.93
CA ARG A 252 11.04 -7.95 15.15
C ARG A 252 10.44 -6.61 15.56
N LEU A 253 9.22 -6.63 16.07
CA LEU A 253 8.49 -5.44 16.52
C LEU A 253 9.25 -4.60 17.58
N PRO A 254 9.99 -5.17 18.55
CA PRO A 254 10.75 -4.37 19.52
C PRO A 254 11.76 -3.39 18.91
N THR A 255 12.30 -3.68 17.71
CA THR A 255 13.20 -2.73 17.02
C THR A 255 12.43 -1.50 16.53
N ILE A 256 11.18 -1.68 16.11
CA ILE A 256 10.28 -0.57 15.74
C ILE A 256 9.90 0.20 17.00
N THR A 257 9.51 -0.50 18.07
CA THR A 257 9.15 0.11 19.36
C THR A 257 10.29 0.97 19.92
N ALA A 258 11.52 0.46 19.90
CA ALA A 258 12.71 1.18 20.37
C ALA A 258 13.04 2.41 19.53
N PHE A 259 12.58 2.48 18.27
CA PHE A 259 12.80 3.63 17.40
C PHE A 259 11.82 4.79 17.67
N LEU A 260 10.62 4.49 18.18
CA LEU A 260 9.55 5.48 18.35
C LEU A 260 9.96 6.74 19.12
N PRO A 261 10.69 6.67 20.25
CA PRO A 261 11.05 7.85 21.05
C PRO A 261 11.89 8.89 20.30
N TYR A 262 12.51 8.51 19.18
CA TYR A 262 13.37 9.39 18.38
C TYR A 262 12.60 10.11 17.26
N ILE A 263 11.31 9.85 17.06
CA ILE A 263 10.50 10.58 16.09
C ILE A 263 10.00 11.87 16.75
N SER A 264 10.61 13.02 16.46
CA SER A 264 10.26 14.27 17.13
C SER A 264 9.04 14.99 16.52
N SER A 265 8.49 14.51 15.40
CA SER A 265 7.42 15.21 14.67
C SER A 265 6.05 15.18 15.37
N HIS A 266 5.54 16.36 15.70
CA HIS A 266 4.14 16.55 16.14
C HIS A 266 3.12 16.54 14.99
N LYS A 267 3.52 16.15 13.78
CA LYS A 267 2.63 16.09 12.60
C LYS A 267 2.36 14.66 12.15
N LEU A 268 2.87 13.66 12.88
CA LEU A 268 2.76 12.27 12.48
C LEU A 268 1.30 11.81 12.58
N THR A 269 0.73 11.46 11.43
CA THR A 269 -0.68 11.06 11.27
C THR A 269 -0.85 9.60 10.87
N HIS A 270 0.14 9.04 10.16
CA HIS A 270 0.11 7.66 9.68
C HIS A 270 1.35 6.90 10.13
N MET A 271 1.14 5.73 10.72
CA MET A 271 2.19 4.78 11.06
C MET A 271 1.84 3.40 10.55
N ARG A 272 2.81 2.76 9.88
CA ARG A 272 2.76 1.34 9.54
C ARG A 272 3.98 0.63 10.11
N ALA A 273 3.74 -0.46 10.84
CA ALA A 273 4.77 -1.32 11.39
C ALA A 273 4.71 -2.68 10.69
N PHE A 274 5.84 -3.08 10.10
CA PHE A 274 5.98 -4.31 9.35
C PHE A 274 7.04 -5.23 9.98
N PRO A 275 6.71 -5.95 11.06
CA PRO A 275 7.59 -7.02 11.54
C PRO A 275 7.59 -8.22 10.58
N ASP A 276 8.74 -8.87 10.37
CA ASP A 276 8.82 -10.07 9.52
C ASP A 276 7.84 -11.19 9.96
N ARG A 277 7.61 -11.29 11.27
CA ARG A 277 6.76 -12.28 11.94
C ARG A 277 5.75 -11.58 12.84
N ALA A 278 4.62 -12.23 13.11
CA ALA A 278 3.69 -11.68 14.10
C ALA A 278 4.41 -11.45 15.45
N PRO A 279 4.06 -10.37 16.16
CA PRO A 279 4.69 -10.05 17.43
C PRO A 279 4.20 -10.96 18.56
N LEU A 280 5.08 -11.29 19.49
CA LEU A 280 4.67 -11.86 20.77
C LEU A 280 3.81 -10.84 21.52
N VAL A 281 2.82 -11.32 22.29
CA VAL A 281 1.88 -10.48 23.04
C VAL A 281 2.57 -9.39 23.88
N PRO A 282 3.65 -9.65 24.65
CA PRO A 282 4.32 -8.60 25.42
C PRO A 282 4.86 -7.48 24.54
N TYR A 283 5.44 -7.83 23.39
CA TYR A 283 6.02 -6.84 22.47
C TYR A 283 4.95 -6.01 21.75
N ALA A 284 3.78 -6.60 21.47
CA ALA A 284 2.64 -5.87 20.96
C ALA A 284 2.09 -4.90 22.02
N LYS A 285 1.94 -5.36 23.28
CA LYS A 285 1.54 -4.50 24.41
C LYS A 285 2.50 -3.32 24.58
N ASP A 286 3.81 -3.57 24.57
CA ASP A 286 4.84 -2.53 24.69
C ASP A 286 4.79 -1.53 23.53
N PHE A 287 4.58 -2.03 22.30
CA PHE A 287 4.43 -1.19 21.12
C PHE A 287 3.21 -0.28 21.22
N PHE A 288 2.04 -0.83 21.52
CA PHE A 288 0.81 -0.04 21.65
C PHE A 288 0.86 0.95 22.82
N HIS A 289 1.46 0.56 23.94
CA HIS A 289 1.71 1.46 25.07
C HIS A 289 2.69 2.60 24.72
N SER A 290 3.69 2.32 23.89
CA SER A 290 4.61 3.35 23.42
C SER A 290 3.90 4.39 22.55
N LEU A 291 2.90 3.98 21.75
CA LEU A 291 2.09 4.93 20.96
C LEU A 291 1.25 5.87 21.82
N THR A 292 0.75 5.41 22.97
CA THR A 292 -0.11 6.22 23.85
C THR A 292 0.68 7.16 24.77
N THR A 293 1.93 6.83 25.06
CA THR A 293 2.82 7.64 25.91
C THR A 293 3.62 8.68 25.11
N HIS A 294 3.68 8.53 23.79
CA HIS A 294 4.42 9.43 22.91
C HIS A 294 3.60 10.68 22.52
N HIS A 295 4.28 11.76 22.14
CA HIS A 295 3.63 13.03 21.72
C HIS A 295 2.74 12.89 20.48
N MET A 296 2.81 11.76 19.77
CA MET A 296 2.00 11.46 18.59
C MET A 296 0.59 10.97 18.95
N ARG A 297 0.30 10.73 20.24
CA ARG A 297 -1.00 10.22 20.71
C ARG A 297 -2.19 11.00 20.14
N GLU A 298 -2.07 12.33 20.08
CA GLU A 298 -3.15 13.21 19.63
C GLU A 298 -3.22 13.35 18.11
N THR A 299 -2.11 13.10 17.41
CA THR A 299 -2.00 13.32 15.97
C THR A 299 -2.07 12.04 15.15
N LEU A 300 -1.87 10.86 15.75
CA LEU A 300 -1.90 9.58 15.08
C LEU A 300 -3.35 9.15 14.82
N HIS A 301 -3.73 9.11 13.55
CA HIS A 301 -5.08 8.75 13.11
C HIS A 301 -5.12 7.42 12.34
N SER A 302 -4.00 7.01 11.73
CA SER A 302 -3.91 5.78 10.95
C SER A 302 -2.81 4.89 11.49
N LEU A 303 -3.18 3.68 11.93
CA LEU A 303 -2.25 2.66 12.42
C LEU A 303 -2.41 1.38 11.60
N ALA A 304 -1.29 0.85 11.11
CA ALA A 304 -1.20 -0.49 10.54
C ALA A 304 -0.13 -1.35 11.23
N LEU A 305 -0.45 -2.60 11.53
CA LEU A 305 0.48 -3.61 12.03
C LEU A 305 0.39 -4.86 11.14
N GLU A 306 1.39 -5.11 10.30
CA GLU A 306 1.32 -6.12 9.26
C GLU A 306 2.52 -7.07 9.31
N ALA A 307 2.26 -8.38 9.44
CA ALA A 307 3.30 -9.42 9.45
C ALA A 307 3.23 -10.31 8.20
N TRP A 308 4.39 -10.76 7.76
CA TRP A 308 4.54 -11.46 6.47
C TRP A 308 4.48 -12.98 6.62
N ILE A 309 4.97 -13.51 7.75
CA ILE A 309 5.15 -14.95 7.97
C ILE A 309 3.99 -15.50 8.82
N SER A 310 3.30 -16.50 8.28
CA SER A 310 2.31 -17.32 9.01
C SER A 310 2.98 -18.09 10.14
N ILE A 311 2.27 -18.24 11.25
CA ILE A 311 2.78 -18.91 12.45
C ILE A 311 1.99 -20.20 12.69
N GLU A 312 2.68 -21.26 13.10
CA GLU A 312 2.09 -22.57 13.41
C GLU A 312 1.45 -22.57 14.82
N ASP A 313 2.11 -21.99 15.82
CA ASP A 313 1.60 -21.85 17.20
C ASP A 313 1.00 -20.46 17.45
N LEU A 314 -0.31 -20.37 17.71
CA LEU A 314 -1.01 -19.07 17.85
C LEU A 314 -0.88 -18.43 19.22
N GLU A 315 -0.89 -19.22 20.30
CA GLU A 315 -1.04 -18.72 21.68
C GLU A 315 -0.09 -17.56 22.05
N PRO A 316 1.23 -17.64 21.81
CA PRO A 316 2.12 -16.57 22.25
C PRO A 316 2.03 -15.29 21.38
N TYR A 317 1.28 -15.34 20.28
CA TYR A 317 1.09 -14.24 19.32
C TYR A 317 -0.36 -13.72 19.28
N LEU A 318 -1.27 -14.35 20.04
CA LEU A 318 -2.70 -14.03 20.05
C LEU A 318 -2.97 -12.68 20.74
N LEU A 319 -3.29 -11.66 19.95
CA LEU A 319 -3.64 -10.33 20.43
C LEU A 319 -5.09 -10.32 20.91
N THR A 320 -5.28 -10.30 22.21
CA THR A 320 -6.60 -10.26 22.87
C THR A 320 -7.03 -8.82 23.15
N ARG A 321 -8.24 -8.66 23.70
CA ARG A 321 -8.75 -7.39 24.26
C ARG A 321 -7.70 -6.64 25.09
N GLU A 322 -7.06 -7.31 26.06
CA GLU A 322 -6.09 -6.66 26.95
C GLU A 322 -4.88 -6.11 26.19
N THR A 323 -4.52 -6.73 25.07
CA THR A 323 -3.41 -6.27 24.24
C THR A 323 -3.81 -5.05 23.44
N LEU A 324 -5.06 -4.97 22.99
CA LEU A 324 -5.58 -3.89 22.15
C LEU A 324 -6.10 -2.68 22.95
N GLU A 325 -6.42 -2.86 24.24
CA GLU A 325 -6.97 -1.81 25.12
C GLU A 325 -6.20 -0.48 25.09
N PRO A 326 -4.85 -0.43 25.06
CA PRO A 326 -4.13 0.84 24.95
C PRO A 326 -4.54 1.68 23.73
N LEU A 327 -4.89 1.03 22.60
CA LEU A 327 -5.27 1.73 21.37
C LEU A 327 -6.57 2.54 21.52
N LEU A 328 -7.42 2.20 22.49
CA LEU A 328 -8.66 2.93 22.76
C LEU A 328 -8.39 4.36 23.27
N GLN A 329 -7.15 4.69 23.65
CA GLN A 329 -6.74 6.03 24.07
C GLN A 329 -6.32 6.94 22.91
N LEU A 330 -6.31 6.41 21.67
CA LEU A 330 -6.00 7.12 20.43
C LEU A 330 -7.29 7.51 19.70
N ASN A 331 -7.21 8.50 18.80
CA ASN A 331 -8.33 8.95 17.98
C ASN A 331 -8.22 8.41 16.54
N LEU A 332 -8.30 7.08 16.40
CA LEU A 332 -8.05 6.43 15.11
C LEU A 332 -9.19 6.67 14.10
N THR A 333 -8.81 6.96 12.85
CA THR A 333 -9.67 6.94 11.67
C THR A 333 -9.44 5.68 10.84
N VAL A 334 -8.25 5.07 10.94
CA VAL A 334 -7.89 3.83 10.27
C VAL A 334 -7.15 2.91 11.23
N LEU A 335 -7.66 1.69 11.38
CA LEU A 335 -6.95 0.58 12.01
C LEU A 335 -6.84 -0.58 11.03
N HIS A 336 -5.62 -1.05 10.80
CA HIS A 336 -5.35 -2.22 9.98
C HIS A 336 -4.40 -3.19 10.69
N SER A 337 -4.75 -4.46 10.70
CA SER A 337 -3.86 -5.54 11.10
C SER A 337 -4.00 -6.70 10.14
N ASP A 338 -2.88 -7.23 9.65
CA ASP A 338 -2.86 -8.47 8.85
C ASP A 338 -1.65 -9.33 9.23
N GLY A 339 -1.82 -10.64 9.22
CA GLY A 339 -0.78 -11.58 9.65
C GLY A 339 -0.42 -11.52 11.14
N CYS A 340 -1.28 -10.92 11.97
CA CYS A 340 -1.14 -10.88 13.43
C CYS A 340 -2.43 -11.43 14.07
N PRO A 341 -2.41 -12.65 14.65
CA PRO A 341 -3.59 -13.30 15.23
C PRO A 341 -4.32 -12.39 16.23
N ILE A 342 -5.59 -12.07 15.95
CA ILE A 342 -6.40 -11.16 16.78
C ILE A 342 -7.69 -11.86 17.22
N ASP A 343 -7.91 -11.90 18.53
CA ASP A 343 -9.14 -12.40 19.14
C ASP A 343 -9.98 -11.23 19.69
N VAL A 344 -11.00 -10.83 18.91
CA VAL A 344 -11.96 -9.78 19.27
C VAL A 344 -13.36 -10.37 19.42
N ASP A 345 -14.08 -9.88 20.43
CA ASP A 345 -15.49 -10.16 20.68
C ASP A 345 -16.36 -8.92 20.37
N ASN A 346 -17.68 -9.06 20.47
CA ASN A 346 -18.63 -7.96 20.21
C ASN A 346 -18.42 -6.77 21.15
N ASP A 347 -18.07 -7.03 22.40
CA ASP A 347 -17.88 -6.00 23.41
C ASP A 347 -16.60 -5.17 23.13
N MET A 348 -15.56 -5.77 22.56
CA MET A 348 -14.34 -5.05 22.16
C MET A 348 -14.61 -4.21 20.93
N LEU A 349 -15.37 -4.73 19.96
CA LEU A 349 -15.82 -3.94 18.81
C LEU A 349 -16.68 -2.75 19.25
N ALA A 350 -17.52 -2.91 20.26
CA ALA A 350 -18.27 -1.82 20.86
C ALA A 350 -17.37 -0.77 21.51
N ALA A 351 -16.36 -1.20 22.28
CA ALA A 351 -15.39 -0.30 22.88
C ALA A 351 -14.58 0.48 21.83
N MET A 352 -14.15 -0.19 20.75
CA MET A 352 -13.47 0.45 19.61
C MET A 352 -14.38 1.47 18.92
N ALA A 353 -15.65 1.14 18.69
CA ALA A 353 -16.62 2.03 18.05
C ALA A 353 -16.83 3.31 18.86
N GLN A 354 -16.93 3.19 20.19
CA GLN A 354 -17.09 4.33 21.10
C GLN A 354 -15.82 5.18 21.21
N ALA A 355 -14.65 4.55 21.24
CA ALA A 355 -13.37 5.25 21.29
C ALA A 355 -13.08 6.04 20.00
N TRP A 356 -13.54 5.55 18.85
CA TRP A 356 -13.16 6.06 17.54
C TRP A 356 -14.37 6.53 16.70
N PRO A 357 -15.06 7.62 17.08
CA PRO A 357 -16.26 8.07 16.36
C PRO A 357 -15.98 8.54 14.92
N ASN A 358 -14.74 8.86 14.58
CA ASN A 358 -14.31 9.26 13.24
C ASN A 358 -13.75 8.09 12.40
N LEU A 359 -13.90 6.84 12.84
CA LEU A 359 -13.39 5.66 12.16
C LEU A 359 -13.95 5.55 10.74
N GLU A 360 -13.06 5.48 9.75
CA GLU A 360 -13.39 5.30 8.33
C GLU A 360 -13.12 3.87 7.87
N ARG A 361 -12.13 3.21 8.47
CA ARG A 361 -11.74 1.85 8.12
C ARG A 361 -11.25 1.09 9.35
N ILE A 362 -11.81 -0.09 9.57
CA ILE A 362 -11.26 -1.11 10.44
C ILE A 362 -11.05 -2.39 9.65
N ASP A 363 -9.90 -3.03 9.81
CA ASP A 363 -9.57 -4.26 9.09
C ASP A 363 -8.63 -5.12 9.94
N LEU A 364 -9.18 -6.13 10.60
CA LEU A 364 -8.53 -7.06 11.52
C LEU A 364 -8.48 -8.46 10.87
N GLU A 365 -7.32 -8.84 10.35
CA GLU A 365 -7.00 -10.15 9.76
C GLU A 365 -7.90 -10.61 8.60
N SER A 366 -8.62 -9.71 7.94
CA SER A 366 -9.62 -10.11 6.95
C SER A 366 -9.04 -10.58 5.62
N PHE A 367 -7.76 -10.32 5.34
CA PHE A 367 -7.13 -10.69 4.07
C PHE A 367 -6.64 -12.14 4.07
N ARG A 368 -5.92 -12.54 5.13
CA ARG A 368 -5.44 -13.93 5.30
C ARG A 368 -6.48 -14.85 5.95
N GLY A 369 -7.52 -14.26 6.54
CA GLY A 369 -8.43 -14.98 7.43
C GLY A 369 -7.83 -15.14 8.82
N SER A 370 -8.67 -15.44 9.80
CA SER A 370 -8.22 -15.69 11.15
C SER A 370 -7.73 -17.12 11.26
N SER A 371 -6.62 -17.30 11.95
CA SER A 371 -6.19 -18.63 12.38
C SER A 371 -7.00 -19.16 13.56
N ILE A 372 -7.90 -18.34 14.13
CA ILE A 372 -8.72 -18.66 15.30
C ILE A 372 -10.09 -19.15 14.81
N SER A 373 -10.51 -20.33 15.28
CA SER A 373 -11.82 -20.90 15.01
C SER A 373 -12.35 -21.64 16.24
N PRO A 374 -13.58 -21.36 16.71
CA PRO A 374 -14.52 -20.38 16.17
C PRO A 374 -14.18 -18.93 16.55
N PRO A 375 -14.48 -17.94 15.70
CA PRO A 375 -14.38 -16.52 16.04
C PRO A 375 -15.36 -16.11 17.13
N LYS A 376 -14.97 -15.17 18.01
CA LYS A 376 -15.82 -14.67 19.11
C LYS A 376 -16.73 -13.51 18.71
N ALA A 377 -16.27 -12.64 17.82
CA ALA A 377 -17.11 -11.60 17.23
C ALA A 377 -18.20 -12.27 16.39
N THR A 378 -19.41 -11.71 16.42
CA THR A 378 -20.53 -12.15 15.59
C THR A 378 -20.98 -11.01 14.69
N LEU A 379 -21.92 -11.30 13.78
CA LEU A 379 -22.56 -10.27 12.95
C LEU A 379 -23.19 -9.12 13.77
N LEU A 380 -23.56 -9.35 15.04
CA LEU A 380 -24.07 -8.31 15.93
C LEU A 380 -23.00 -7.30 16.37
N GLY A 381 -21.72 -7.70 16.37
CA GLY A 381 -20.60 -6.81 16.65
C GLY A 381 -20.44 -5.66 15.64
N LEU A 382 -21.13 -5.75 14.50
CA LEU A 382 -21.19 -4.66 13.51
C LEU A 382 -22.08 -3.51 13.98
N ILE A 383 -23.09 -3.75 14.83
CA ILE A 383 -24.08 -2.74 15.19
C ILE A 383 -23.45 -1.53 15.90
N PRO A 384 -22.61 -1.71 16.95
CA PRO A 384 -21.96 -0.58 17.61
C PRO A 384 -21.09 0.25 16.66
N LEU A 385 -20.38 -0.40 15.72
CA LEU A 385 -19.56 0.28 14.72
C LEU A 385 -20.40 1.20 13.82
N LEU A 386 -21.57 0.72 13.37
CA LEU A 386 -22.48 1.51 12.56
C LEU A 386 -23.14 2.65 13.35
N GLN A 387 -23.43 2.43 14.63
CA GLN A 387 -24.04 3.41 15.52
C GLN A 387 -23.10 4.55 15.89
N HIS A 388 -21.84 4.25 16.19
CA HIS A 388 -20.90 5.22 16.73
C HIS A 388 -19.92 5.77 15.68
N CYS A 389 -19.75 5.12 14.53
CA CYS A 389 -18.80 5.54 13.49
C CYS A 389 -19.52 5.90 12.16
N PRO A 390 -20.14 7.09 12.05
CA PRO A 390 -20.90 7.50 10.86
C PRO A 390 -20.05 7.68 9.58
N ARG A 391 -18.72 7.72 9.72
CA ARG A 391 -17.77 7.84 8.59
C ARG A 391 -17.25 6.50 8.08
N LEU A 392 -17.66 5.38 8.69
CA LEU A 392 -17.15 4.06 8.39
C LEU A 392 -17.51 3.63 6.96
N LYS A 393 -16.50 3.30 6.16
CA LYS A 393 -16.61 2.90 4.75
C LYS A 393 -16.20 1.45 4.53
N THR A 394 -15.29 0.93 5.36
CA THR A 394 -14.76 -0.44 5.24
C THR A 394 -14.69 -1.10 6.59
N VAL A 395 -15.26 -2.30 6.68
CA VAL A 395 -15.17 -3.17 7.85
C VAL A 395 -14.56 -4.48 7.42
N GLY A 396 -13.43 -4.85 8.02
CA GLY A 396 -12.80 -6.15 7.87
C GLY A 396 -12.66 -6.80 9.23
N VAL A 397 -13.45 -7.83 9.51
CA VAL A 397 -13.40 -8.59 10.77
C VAL A 397 -13.82 -10.02 10.47
N VAL A 398 -13.10 -10.99 11.02
CA VAL A 398 -13.53 -12.40 10.98
C VAL A 398 -14.54 -12.61 12.10
N MET A 399 -15.69 -13.18 11.75
CA MET A 399 -16.86 -13.24 12.64
C MET A 399 -17.58 -14.57 12.50
N ASP A 400 -18.28 -14.95 13.55
CA ASP A 400 -19.25 -16.03 13.51
C ASP A 400 -20.50 -15.52 12.78
N ALA A 401 -20.64 -16.01 11.54
CA ALA A 401 -21.80 -15.80 10.70
C ALA A 401 -22.50 -17.14 10.38
N GLU A 402 -22.06 -18.24 11.00
CA GLU A 402 -22.61 -19.58 10.81
C GLU A 402 -23.83 -19.81 11.70
N HIS A 403 -23.81 -19.25 12.91
CA HIS A 403 -24.84 -19.44 13.95
C HIS A 403 -25.85 -18.29 14.07
N LEU A 404 -26.14 -17.58 12.97
CA LEU A 404 -27.17 -16.54 12.97
C LEU A 404 -28.58 -17.16 13.16
N THR A 405 -29.36 -16.69 14.14
CA THR A 405 -30.71 -17.21 14.44
C THR A 405 -31.84 -16.22 14.06
N ALA A 406 -33.07 -16.71 13.90
CA ALA A 406 -34.27 -15.90 13.61
C ALA A 406 -34.54 -14.83 14.68
N GLU A 407 -34.28 -15.16 15.94
CA GLU A 407 -34.41 -14.22 17.05
C GLU A 407 -33.45 -13.05 16.91
N VAL A 408 -32.22 -13.30 16.44
CA VAL A 408 -31.22 -12.25 16.19
C VAL A 408 -31.64 -11.29 15.08
N LEU A 409 -32.26 -11.79 13.99
CA LEU A 409 -32.81 -10.92 12.94
C LEU A 409 -33.91 -10.01 13.47
N LEU A 410 -34.78 -10.54 14.34
CA LEU A 410 -35.93 -9.80 14.89
C LEU A 410 -35.53 -8.80 15.96
N ALA A 411 -34.40 -9.02 16.64
CA ALA A 411 -33.86 -8.12 17.66
C ALA A 411 -33.19 -6.86 17.09
N VAL A 412 -32.88 -6.83 15.79
CA VAL A 412 -32.29 -5.66 15.12
C VAL A 412 -33.40 -4.64 14.86
N PRO A 413 -33.32 -3.41 15.39
CA PRO A 413 -34.38 -2.41 15.19
C PRO A 413 -34.61 -2.12 13.71
N PRO A 414 -35.87 -2.03 13.26
CA PRO A 414 -36.16 -1.53 11.93
C PRO A 414 -35.65 -0.09 11.78
N SER A 415 -34.77 0.09 10.79
CA SER A 415 -34.52 1.32 10.01
C SER A 415 -33.83 2.56 10.59
N ASP A 416 -33.79 2.90 11.88
CA ASP A 416 -33.22 4.22 12.25
C ASP A 416 -31.67 4.26 12.28
N LEU A 417 -31.01 3.11 12.48
CA LEU A 417 -29.54 3.04 12.59
C LEU A 417 -28.81 2.95 11.23
N ALA A 418 -29.53 2.55 10.19
CA ALA A 418 -28.91 2.11 8.94
C ALA A 418 -28.91 3.17 7.84
N GLU A 419 -29.76 4.20 7.89
CA GLU A 419 -29.91 5.15 6.77
C GLU A 419 -28.63 5.91 6.45
N ASP A 420 -27.85 6.25 7.46
CA ASP A 420 -26.61 7.00 7.33
C ASP A 420 -25.36 6.13 7.18
N SER A 421 -25.51 4.80 7.19
CA SER A 421 -24.38 3.88 7.06
C SER A 421 -23.69 4.07 5.71
N ARG A 422 -22.39 4.41 5.75
CA ARG A 422 -21.54 4.63 4.58
C ARG A 422 -20.68 3.42 4.21
N VAL A 423 -20.89 2.30 4.88
CA VAL A 423 -20.11 1.08 4.67
C VAL A 423 -20.40 0.55 3.27
N LYS A 424 -19.34 0.49 2.47
CA LYS A 424 -19.35 0.00 1.09
C LYS A 424 -18.68 -1.35 0.95
N TYR A 425 -17.67 -1.62 1.77
CA TYR A 425 -16.83 -2.80 1.66
C TYR A 425 -16.85 -3.58 2.97
N LEU A 426 -17.35 -4.80 2.92
CA LEU A 426 -17.28 -5.75 4.02
C LEU A 426 -16.24 -6.82 3.68
N LYS A 427 -15.25 -7.04 4.54
CA LYS A 427 -14.27 -8.12 4.40
C LYS A 427 -14.47 -9.11 5.52
N VAL A 428 -14.77 -10.35 5.17
CA VAL A 428 -15.18 -11.38 6.13
C VAL A 428 -14.10 -12.42 6.37
N GLY A 429 -12.94 -12.30 5.73
CA GLY A 429 -11.87 -13.29 5.82
C GLY A 429 -12.36 -14.70 5.53
N ASN A 430 -12.06 -15.63 6.41
CA ASN A 430 -12.50 -17.02 6.38
C ASN A 430 -13.72 -17.28 7.30
N SER A 431 -14.57 -16.27 7.50
CA SER A 431 -15.85 -16.47 8.20
C SER A 431 -16.71 -17.47 7.44
N LYS A 432 -17.31 -18.42 8.15
CA LYS A 432 -18.25 -19.38 7.57
C LYS A 432 -19.67 -18.85 7.62
N ILE A 433 -20.48 -19.20 6.64
CA ILE A 433 -21.93 -18.98 6.67
C ILE A 433 -22.68 -20.26 6.32
N SER A 434 -23.80 -20.48 7.01
CA SER A 434 -24.70 -21.61 6.75
C SER A 434 -25.72 -21.29 5.67
N ASP A 435 -26.45 -20.18 5.83
CA ASP A 435 -27.50 -19.75 4.90
C ASP A 435 -27.17 -18.36 4.32
N PRO A 436 -26.74 -18.30 3.04
CA PRO A 436 -26.50 -17.05 2.33
C PRO A 436 -27.67 -16.09 2.32
N THR A 437 -28.90 -16.60 2.24
CA THR A 437 -30.13 -15.80 2.19
C THR A 437 -30.36 -15.09 3.50
N PHE A 438 -30.17 -15.83 4.59
CA PHE A 438 -30.39 -15.35 5.94
C PHE A 438 -29.39 -14.25 6.31
N VAL A 439 -28.11 -14.48 6.02
CA VAL A 439 -27.05 -13.49 6.22
C VAL A 439 -27.25 -12.28 5.30
N ALA A 440 -27.63 -12.47 4.04
CA ALA A 440 -27.93 -11.36 3.13
C ALA A 440 -29.09 -10.50 3.63
N THR A 441 -30.11 -11.11 4.23
CA THR A 441 -31.25 -10.40 4.82
C THR A 441 -30.81 -9.53 5.98
N PHE A 442 -29.98 -10.06 6.87
CA PHE A 442 -29.36 -9.29 7.96
C PHE A 442 -28.51 -8.14 7.43
N LEU A 443 -27.55 -8.41 6.55
CA LEU A 443 -26.63 -7.40 6.02
C LEU A 443 -27.36 -6.30 5.24
N SER A 444 -28.38 -6.64 4.46
CA SER A 444 -29.19 -5.64 3.72
C SER A 444 -29.95 -4.69 4.65
N SER A 445 -30.24 -5.12 5.89
CA SER A 445 -30.92 -4.27 6.88
C SER A 445 -29.98 -3.24 7.50
N LEU A 446 -28.70 -3.60 7.69
CA LEU A 446 -27.69 -2.78 8.34
C LEU A 446 -26.84 -1.93 7.37
N LEU A 447 -26.61 -2.44 6.16
CA LEU A 447 -25.64 -1.89 5.20
C LEU A 447 -26.34 -1.52 3.87
N PRO A 448 -27.16 -0.45 3.82
CA PRO A 448 -27.89 -0.08 2.61
C PRO A 448 -27.01 0.45 1.47
N ASN A 449 -25.72 0.66 1.70
CA ASN A 449 -24.77 1.10 0.70
C ASN A 449 -23.66 0.07 0.43
N LEU A 450 -23.89 -1.20 0.82
CA LEU A 450 -22.96 -2.29 0.59
C LEU A 450 -22.72 -2.48 -0.92
N GLU A 451 -21.48 -2.23 -1.32
CA GLU A 451 -21.02 -2.44 -2.69
C GLU A 451 -20.39 -3.81 -2.82
N ASP A 452 -19.54 -4.28 -1.91
CA ASP A 452 -18.74 -5.48 -2.11
C ASP A 452 -18.56 -6.29 -0.81
N ILE A 453 -18.49 -7.62 -0.94
CA ILE A 453 -18.07 -8.53 0.14
C ILE A 453 -16.82 -9.27 -0.33
N ARG A 454 -15.72 -9.16 0.43
CA ARG A 454 -14.45 -9.83 0.13
C ARG A 454 -14.17 -10.94 1.14
N THR A 455 -13.68 -12.06 0.66
CA THR A 455 -13.36 -13.25 1.46
C THR A 455 -11.89 -13.62 1.32
N ALA A 456 -11.35 -14.30 2.33
CA ALA A 456 -10.06 -14.99 2.25
C ALA A 456 -10.20 -16.43 1.71
N TRP A 457 -11.44 -16.91 1.50
CA TRP A 457 -11.70 -18.19 0.87
C TRP A 457 -11.10 -18.24 -0.55
N PRO A 458 -10.34 -19.31 -0.89
CA PRO A 458 -9.69 -19.45 -2.17
C PRO A 458 -10.68 -19.56 -3.34
N ASP A 459 -10.30 -19.00 -4.48
CA ASP A 459 -11.05 -19.04 -5.73
C ASP A 459 -10.35 -19.96 -6.74
N ARG A 460 -11.08 -20.92 -7.30
CA ARG A 460 -10.59 -21.90 -8.30
C ARG A 460 -9.97 -21.27 -9.53
N ARG A 461 -10.29 -20.01 -9.86
CA ARG A 461 -9.63 -19.27 -10.95
C ARG A 461 -8.13 -19.06 -10.73
N TYR A 462 -7.67 -19.17 -9.48
CA TYR A 462 -6.31 -18.83 -9.09
C TYR A 462 -5.57 -19.94 -8.32
N HIS A 463 -6.25 -21.02 -7.93
CA HIS A 463 -5.69 -22.10 -7.10
C HIS A 463 -6.11 -23.49 -7.61
N GLU A 464 -5.12 -24.32 -7.95
CA GLU A 464 -5.33 -25.66 -8.54
C GLU A 464 -5.69 -26.73 -7.49
N ASP A 465 -5.31 -26.54 -6.21
CA ASP A 465 -5.47 -27.51 -5.12
C ASP A 465 -6.35 -26.99 -3.95
N VAL A 466 -7.61 -26.64 -4.23
CA VAL A 466 -8.54 -26.12 -3.21
C VAL A 466 -9.52 -27.20 -2.73
N LYS A 467 -9.75 -27.29 -1.41
CA LYS A 467 -10.76 -28.19 -0.84
C LYS A 467 -12.17 -27.79 -1.24
N GLU A 468 -13.05 -28.77 -1.44
CA GLU A 468 -14.44 -28.53 -1.87
C GLU A 468 -15.24 -27.71 -0.86
N GLU A 469 -15.03 -27.94 0.44
CA GLU A 469 -15.67 -27.18 1.53
C GLU A 469 -15.28 -25.68 1.50
N ASP A 470 -14.01 -25.37 1.23
CA ASP A 470 -13.51 -23.99 1.14
C ASP A 470 -14.13 -23.27 -0.08
N MET A 471 -14.25 -24.00 -1.20
CA MET A 471 -14.94 -23.51 -2.39
C MET A 471 -16.42 -23.24 -2.10
N GLU A 472 -17.07 -24.10 -1.34
CA GLU A 472 -18.49 -23.92 -0.98
C GLU A 472 -18.69 -22.60 -0.23
N GLN A 473 -17.81 -22.28 0.73
CA GLN A 473 -17.88 -21.01 1.46
C GLN A 473 -17.70 -19.79 0.57
N TRP A 474 -16.77 -19.84 -0.41
CA TRP A 474 -16.61 -18.78 -1.40
C TRP A 474 -17.90 -18.56 -2.23
N HIS A 475 -18.55 -19.65 -2.67
CA HIS A 475 -19.81 -19.57 -3.40
C HIS A 475 -20.94 -19.01 -2.54
N ARG A 476 -21.05 -19.48 -1.29
CA ARG A 476 -22.05 -19.00 -0.33
C ARG A 476 -21.92 -17.48 -0.11
N TRP A 477 -20.71 -16.96 0.10
CA TRP A 477 -20.51 -15.51 0.26
C TRP A 477 -20.79 -14.72 -1.03
N THR A 478 -20.44 -15.29 -2.19
CA THR A 478 -20.76 -14.68 -3.50
C THR A 478 -22.29 -14.58 -3.69
N GLN A 479 -23.02 -15.63 -3.35
CA GLN A 479 -24.49 -15.64 -3.36
C GLN A 479 -25.06 -14.62 -2.36
N CYS A 480 -24.52 -14.58 -1.14
CA CYS A 480 -24.91 -13.61 -0.12
C CYS A 480 -24.77 -12.17 -0.62
N LEU A 481 -23.65 -11.81 -1.25
CA LEU A 481 -23.43 -10.48 -1.84
C LEU A 481 -24.49 -10.15 -2.91
N PHE A 482 -24.74 -11.08 -3.82
CA PHE A 482 -25.74 -10.89 -4.88
C PHE A 482 -27.13 -10.62 -4.27
N MET A 483 -27.55 -11.44 -3.32
CA MET A 483 -28.84 -11.30 -2.65
C MET A 483 -28.93 -10.02 -1.83
N ALA A 484 -27.88 -9.67 -1.08
CA ALA A 484 -27.85 -8.46 -0.26
C ALA A 484 -28.02 -7.21 -1.12
N ARG A 485 -27.36 -7.14 -2.29
CA ARG A 485 -27.50 -6.02 -3.24
C ARG A 485 -28.93 -5.88 -3.77
N GLU A 486 -29.61 -6.98 -4.09
CA GLU A 486 -31.00 -6.94 -4.54
C GLU A 486 -31.96 -6.55 -3.41
N LEU A 487 -31.78 -7.11 -2.21
CA LEU A 487 -32.58 -6.76 -1.02
C LEU A 487 -32.41 -5.28 -0.63
N VAL A 488 -31.21 -4.73 -0.77
CA VAL A 488 -30.96 -3.30 -0.57
C VAL A 488 -31.78 -2.44 -1.54
N LYS A 489 -31.89 -2.83 -2.82
CA LYS A 489 -32.73 -2.11 -3.80
C LYS A 489 -34.20 -2.15 -3.40
N ILE A 490 -34.70 -3.33 -3.01
CA ILE A 490 -36.09 -3.52 -2.57
C ILE A 490 -36.38 -2.64 -1.34
N ARG A 491 -35.54 -2.71 -0.30
CA ARG A 491 -35.69 -1.88 0.91
C ARG A 491 -35.64 -0.39 0.60
N LYS A 492 -34.77 0.06 -0.32
CA LYS A 492 -34.73 1.46 -0.78
C LYS A 492 -36.04 1.88 -1.46
N GLN A 493 -36.65 0.99 -2.24
CA GLN A 493 -37.95 1.24 -2.87
C GLN A 493 -39.08 1.30 -1.82
N GLU A 494 -39.17 0.32 -0.92
CA GLU A 494 -40.18 0.27 0.15
C GLU A 494 -40.14 1.52 1.03
N ARG A 495 -38.94 1.99 1.40
CA ARG A 495 -38.77 3.23 2.19
C ARG A 495 -39.23 4.47 1.43
N ARG A 496 -38.90 4.59 0.14
CA ARG A 496 -39.39 5.70 -0.70
C ARG A 496 -40.91 5.72 -0.78
N TRP A 497 -41.54 4.55 -0.92
CA TRP A 497 -43.00 4.44 -0.87
C TRP A 497 -43.57 4.85 0.48
N TYR A 498 -43.00 4.38 1.59
CA TYR A 498 -43.43 4.76 2.93
C TYR A 498 -43.36 6.28 3.15
N LEU A 499 -42.23 6.91 2.84
CA LEU A 499 -42.05 8.36 2.98
C LEU A 499 -43.06 9.15 2.15
N THR A 500 -43.26 8.76 0.89
CA THR A 500 -44.23 9.41 -0.01
C THR A 500 -45.65 9.32 0.56
N THR A 501 -46.02 8.17 1.12
CA THR A 501 -47.37 7.93 1.66
C THR A 501 -47.58 8.71 2.96
N LYS A 502 -46.56 8.83 3.81
CA LYS A 502 -46.60 9.63 5.03
C LYS A 502 -46.74 11.13 4.74
N THR A 503 -46.01 11.66 3.75
CA THR A 503 -46.14 13.07 3.35
C THR A 503 -47.53 13.40 2.79
N ILE A 504 -48.15 12.46 2.07
CA ILE A 504 -49.54 12.60 1.57
C ILE A 504 -50.56 12.56 2.71
N ALA A 505 -50.31 11.80 3.78
CA ALA A 505 -51.21 11.71 4.93
C ALA A 505 -51.12 12.90 5.90
N GLU A 506 -50.04 13.69 5.83
CA GLU A 506 -49.81 14.89 6.65
C GLU A 506 -50.25 16.20 5.96
N HIS A 507 -50.74 16.13 4.71
CA HIS A 507 -51.39 17.23 3.96
C HIS A 507 -52.88 16.94 3.79
#